data_AF-A0A1H0X1W7-F1
#
_entry.id   AF-A0A1H0X1W7-F1
#
_cell.length_a   1.000
_cell.length_b   1.000
_cell.length_c   1.000
_cell.angle_alpha   90.00
_cell.angle_beta   90.00
_cell.angle_gamma   90.00
#
_symmetry.space_group_name_H-M   'P 1'
#
loop_
_entity.id
_entity.type
_entity.pdbx_description
1 polymer ?
#
loop_
_entity_poly.entity_id
_entity_poly.type
_entity_poly.pdbx_seq_one_letter_code
_entity_poly.pdbx_strand_id
1 'polypeptide(L)'
;MSAPALEHVAAPDQTKNVFPFLRRTPLPHRVIRFDGRAPENIFEAGFASRGTAYDIVRHVDGKDFLATSSGFVSTGDSVVRAMSIYLRTIRRVINLLTGADKKRVDQAIKDLGYQKMENGKRCGKQMWIYRIAPTRYYLNSADNILAADRAHYATSEVRYYARTQGEWMAPRRIPTAAIESAEKIVLSFQLNSKGGVDAGAHVRVEHQETRKNARFKPTNVHNPFGVDGYDGLIGYGALPSPGEPGYQEPPSSEWSGESEYWDAHGAEKQPRYPFGRPQSPLDDI
;
A
#
# COMPACT_ATOMS: atom_id res chain seq x y z
N MET A 1 9.11 -40.06 -37.91
CA MET A 1 8.96 -39.93 -36.44
C MET A 1 8.41 -38.54 -36.19
N SER A 2 7.12 -38.43 -35.88
CA SER A 2 6.45 -37.14 -35.65
C SER A 2 6.69 -36.70 -34.21
N ALA A 3 7.05 -35.43 -34.02
CA ALA A 3 7.18 -34.83 -32.70
C ALA A 3 5.83 -34.85 -31.97
N PRO A 4 5.80 -35.17 -30.66
CA PRO A 4 4.56 -35.13 -29.90
C PRO A 4 4.02 -33.70 -29.85
N ALA A 5 2.71 -33.57 -30.05
CA ALA A 5 2.00 -32.31 -29.89
C ALA A 5 2.19 -31.83 -28.44
N LEU A 6 2.63 -30.58 -28.28
CA LEU A 6 2.62 -29.89 -27.00
C LEU A 6 1.17 -29.85 -26.49
N GLU A 7 0.86 -30.65 -25.48
CA GLU A 7 -0.39 -30.52 -24.73
C GLU A 7 -0.47 -29.09 -24.18
N HIS A 8 -1.50 -28.35 -24.62
CA HIS A 8 -1.89 -27.11 -23.99
C HIS A 8 -2.32 -27.41 -22.56
N VAL A 9 -1.40 -27.27 -21.60
CA VAL A 9 -1.74 -27.16 -20.19
C VAL A 9 -2.73 -25.99 -20.08
N ALA A 10 -3.97 -26.28 -19.68
CA ALA A 10 -4.98 -25.25 -19.48
C ALA A 10 -4.39 -24.14 -18.61
N ALA A 11 -4.46 -22.89 -19.10
CA ALA A 11 -3.96 -21.76 -18.36
C ALA A 11 -4.57 -21.80 -16.94
N PRO A 12 -3.76 -21.68 -15.87
CA PRO A 12 -4.31 -21.62 -14.53
C PRO A 12 -5.38 -20.54 -14.49
N ASP A 13 -6.51 -20.82 -13.83
CA ASP A 13 -7.64 -19.91 -13.68
C ASP A 13 -7.15 -18.52 -13.25
N GLN A 14 -7.03 -17.62 -14.24
CA GLN A 14 -6.32 -16.34 -14.15
C GLN A 14 -7.02 -15.34 -13.22
N THR A 15 -8.18 -15.74 -12.68
CA THR A 15 -9.09 -14.89 -11.91
C THR A 15 -9.35 -15.39 -10.49
N LYS A 16 -8.71 -16.50 -10.11
CA LYS A 16 -8.80 -17.03 -8.75
C LYS A 16 -8.31 -16.00 -7.74
N ASN A 17 -9.10 -15.76 -6.70
CA ASN A 17 -8.82 -14.83 -5.60
C ASN A 17 -8.83 -13.34 -5.97
N VAL A 18 -9.59 -12.95 -7.00
CA VAL A 18 -9.85 -11.55 -7.35
C VAL A 18 -11.26 -11.16 -6.91
N PHE A 19 -11.37 -10.13 -6.08
CA PHE A 19 -12.65 -9.72 -5.48
C PHE A 19 -12.82 -8.20 -5.48
N PRO A 20 -14.06 -7.67 -5.43
CA PRO A 20 -14.27 -6.27 -5.13
C PRO A 20 -13.73 -5.93 -3.74
N PHE A 21 -13.16 -4.73 -3.56
CA PHE A 21 -12.76 -4.30 -2.22
C PHE A 21 -13.97 -4.13 -1.28
N LEU A 22 -13.73 -4.37 0.00
CA LEU A 22 -14.66 -4.13 1.09
C LEU A 22 -14.38 -2.76 1.72
N ARG A 23 -15.46 -2.13 2.15
CA ARG A 23 -15.44 -0.92 2.97
C ARG A 23 -16.45 -1.09 4.09
N ARG A 24 -15.93 -1.27 5.30
CA ARG A 24 -16.71 -1.49 6.53
C ARG A 24 -16.38 -0.43 7.58
N THR A 25 -15.14 0.03 7.55
CA THR A 25 -14.65 1.11 8.41
C THR A 25 -14.95 2.47 7.77
N PRO A 26 -15.52 3.44 8.51
CA PRO A 26 -15.68 4.81 8.01
C PRO A 26 -14.35 5.42 7.59
N LEU A 27 -14.40 6.20 6.50
CA LEU A 27 -13.20 6.88 6.01
C LEU A 27 -12.73 7.91 7.04
N PRO A 28 -11.44 7.90 7.45
CA PRO A 28 -10.93 8.90 8.39
C PRO A 28 -10.95 10.28 7.73
N HIS A 29 -11.17 11.34 8.51
CA HIS A 29 -11.13 12.71 7.99
C HIS A 29 -9.77 13.07 7.37
N ARG A 30 -8.70 12.43 7.84
CA ARG A 30 -7.34 12.62 7.36
C ARG A 30 -6.57 11.30 7.41
N VAL A 31 -5.65 11.13 6.47
CA VAL A 31 -4.62 10.09 6.51
C VAL A 31 -3.24 10.72 6.50
N ILE A 32 -2.25 9.95 6.97
CA ILE A 32 -0.88 10.38 7.19
C ILE A 32 0.07 9.58 6.31
N ARG A 33 1.04 10.26 5.70
CA ARG A 33 2.11 9.61 4.94
C ARG A 33 3.47 10.19 5.32
N PHE A 34 4.43 9.30 5.59
CA PHE A 34 5.83 9.66 5.74
C PHE A 34 6.52 9.58 4.38
N ASP A 35 7.25 10.62 4.00
CA ASP A 35 8.04 10.61 2.75
C ASP A 35 9.32 11.43 2.91
N GLY A 36 10.37 11.04 2.18
CA GLY A 36 11.65 11.75 2.17
C GLY A 36 11.68 12.93 1.20
N ARG A 37 10.74 12.98 0.23
CA ARG A 37 10.62 14.07 -0.73
C ARG A 37 10.08 15.32 -0.06
N ALA A 38 10.60 16.48 -0.46
CA ALA A 38 10.21 17.77 0.08
C ALA A 38 8.86 18.27 -0.46
N PRO A 39 8.16 19.18 0.25
CA PRO A 39 6.81 19.59 -0.09
C PRO A 39 6.73 20.33 -1.42
N GLU A 40 7.78 21.04 -1.86
CA GLU A 40 7.82 21.67 -3.18
C GLU A 40 7.61 20.65 -4.31
N ASN A 41 8.13 19.43 -4.18
CA ASN A 41 7.96 18.38 -5.18
C ASN A 41 6.58 17.71 -5.04
N ILE A 42 6.15 17.46 -3.81
CA ILE A 42 4.92 16.72 -3.53
C ILE A 42 3.66 17.59 -3.72
N PHE A 43 3.71 18.87 -3.37
CA PHE A 43 2.63 19.82 -3.63
C PHE A 43 2.56 20.21 -5.12
N GLU A 44 3.55 19.85 -5.93
CA GLU A 44 3.46 19.96 -7.39
C GLU A 44 2.85 18.68 -7.98
N ALA A 45 3.47 17.53 -7.72
CA ALA A 45 3.18 16.28 -8.44
C ALA A 45 2.21 15.32 -7.74
N GLY A 46 2.00 15.46 -6.43
CA GLY A 46 1.30 14.48 -5.59
C GLY A 46 2.13 13.21 -5.34
N PHE A 47 1.47 12.12 -4.97
CA PHE A 47 2.08 10.81 -4.82
C PHE A 47 1.59 9.86 -5.89
N ALA A 48 2.49 9.09 -6.51
CA ALA A 48 2.15 7.98 -7.40
C ALA A 48 2.64 6.66 -6.79
N SER A 49 1.89 5.60 -7.05
CA SER A 49 2.27 4.21 -6.83
C SER A 49 3.47 3.84 -7.72
N ARG A 50 4.18 2.77 -7.38
CA ARG A 50 5.40 2.36 -8.10
C ARG A 50 5.10 1.53 -9.35
N GLY A 51 3.97 0.84 -9.38
CA GLY A 51 3.49 0.08 -10.53
C GLY A 51 1.97 0.13 -10.63
N THR A 52 1.38 -0.97 -11.09
CA THR A 52 -0.06 -1.10 -11.39
C THR A 52 -0.67 -2.39 -10.83
N ALA A 53 0.09 -3.23 -10.12
CA ALA A 53 -0.44 -4.46 -9.53
C ALA A 53 -1.31 -4.16 -8.31
N TYR A 54 -2.61 -4.46 -8.40
CA TYR A 54 -3.58 -4.27 -7.32
C TYR A 54 -3.79 -5.55 -6.51
N ASP A 55 -2.70 -6.08 -5.94
CA ASP A 55 -2.74 -7.21 -5.00
C ASP A 55 -2.54 -6.73 -3.57
N ILE A 56 -3.59 -6.83 -2.75
CA ILE A 56 -3.56 -6.30 -1.39
C ILE A 56 -2.68 -7.14 -0.46
N VAL A 57 -2.59 -8.45 -0.69
CA VAL A 57 -1.79 -9.36 0.14
C VAL A 57 -0.31 -9.15 -0.15
N ARG A 58 0.10 -9.07 -1.43
CA ARG A 58 1.49 -8.79 -1.82
C ARG A 58 1.92 -7.37 -1.44
N HIS A 59 1.01 -6.39 -1.55
CA HIS A 59 1.26 -5.03 -1.09
C HIS A 59 1.52 -4.98 0.41
N VAL A 60 0.60 -5.52 1.22
CA VAL A 60 0.73 -5.51 2.68
C VAL A 60 1.87 -6.41 3.15
N ASP A 61 2.21 -7.51 2.46
CA ASP A 61 3.45 -8.26 2.73
C ASP A 61 4.70 -7.37 2.47
N GLY A 62 4.62 -6.44 1.53
CA GLY A 62 5.75 -5.60 1.11
C GLY A 62 6.67 -6.32 0.13
N LYS A 63 6.21 -7.41 -0.49
CA LYS A 63 6.88 -8.06 -1.62
C LYS A 63 6.91 -7.11 -2.83
N ASP A 64 5.79 -6.44 -3.09
CA ASP A 64 5.69 -5.48 -4.19
C ASP A 64 6.50 -4.20 -3.98
N PHE A 65 6.89 -3.89 -2.73
CA PHE A 65 7.79 -2.77 -2.48
C PHE A 65 9.15 -2.99 -3.15
N LEU A 66 9.65 -4.23 -3.11
CA LEU A 66 10.93 -4.63 -3.71
C LEU A 66 10.80 -4.83 -5.22
N ALA A 67 9.70 -5.44 -5.67
CA ALA A 67 9.42 -5.62 -7.09
C ALA A 67 9.00 -4.31 -7.78
N THR A 68 8.74 -3.24 -7.01
CA THR A 68 8.23 -1.94 -7.48
C THR A 68 6.93 -2.04 -8.29
N SER A 69 6.15 -3.10 -8.09
CA SER A 69 4.98 -3.44 -8.90
C SER A 69 3.66 -2.89 -8.35
N SER A 70 3.60 -2.55 -7.05
CA SER A 70 2.31 -2.23 -6.43
C SER A 70 1.65 -1.00 -7.02
N GLY A 71 0.36 -1.13 -7.32
CA GLY A 71 -0.56 -0.06 -7.72
C GLY A 71 -1.10 0.76 -6.55
N PHE A 72 -0.69 0.54 -5.30
CA PHE A 72 -1.19 1.28 -4.14
C PHE A 72 -0.18 2.29 -3.59
N VAL A 73 -0.71 3.40 -3.05
CA VAL A 73 0.02 4.37 -2.23
C VAL A 73 -0.42 4.25 -0.77
N SER A 74 0.46 3.70 0.08
CA SER A 74 0.19 3.51 1.51
C SER A 74 0.11 4.82 2.29
N THR A 75 -0.86 4.87 3.20
CA THR A 75 -1.04 5.89 4.23
C THR A 75 -1.52 5.23 5.53
N GLY A 76 -1.36 5.87 6.68
CA GLY A 76 -1.94 5.42 7.95
C GLY A 76 -2.98 6.39 8.47
N ASP A 77 -3.98 5.91 9.22
CA ASP A 77 -5.00 6.77 9.85
C ASP A 77 -4.48 7.69 10.98
N SER A 78 -3.23 7.49 11.40
CA SER A 78 -2.58 8.26 12.46
C SER A 78 -1.06 8.26 12.26
N VAL A 79 -0.38 9.20 12.92
CA VAL A 79 1.09 9.34 12.82
C VAL A 79 1.80 8.06 13.28
N VAL A 80 1.35 7.44 14.37
CA VAL A 80 1.95 6.22 14.92
C VAL A 80 1.82 5.05 13.95
N ARG A 81 0.63 4.87 13.37
CA ARG A 81 0.33 3.81 12.41
C ARG A 81 1.04 3.99 11.07
N ALA A 82 1.04 5.21 10.53
CA ALA A 82 1.81 5.55 9.32
C ALA A 82 3.32 5.36 9.53
N MET A 83 3.84 5.68 10.71
CA MET A 83 5.23 5.39 11.07
C MET A 83 5.50 3.89 11.07
N SER A 84 4.60 3.07 11.64
CA SER A 84 4.74 1.61 11.67
C SER A 84 4.90 1.01 10.26
N ILE A 85 4.10 1.48 9.29
CA ILE A 85 4.22 1.10 7.88
C ILE A 85 5.61 1.41 7.34
N TYR A 86 6.06 2.65 7.55
CA TYR A 86 7.33 3.12 7.02
C TYR A 86 8.55 2.41 7.65
N LEU A 87 8.56 2.22 8.97
CA LEU A 87 9.65 1.53 9.68
C LEU A 87 9.77 0.07 9.30
N ARG A 88 8.64 -0.61 9.07
CA ARG A 88 8.66 -2.00 8.59
C ARG A 88 9.36 -2.10 7.24
N THR A 89 9.08 -1.16 6.34
CA THR A 89 9.75 -1.09 5.03
C THR A 89 11.26 -0.97 5.19
N ILE A 90 11.73 -0.09 6.08
CA ILE A 90 13.16 0.05 6.39
C ILE A 90 13.73 -1.23 6.98
N ARG A 91 13.08 -1.82 7.98
CA ARG A 91 13.49 -3.08 8.61
C ARG A 91 13.65 -4.18 7.56
N ARG A 92 12.69 -4.32 6.65
CA ARG A 92 12.72 -5.32 5.58
C ARG A 92 13.91 -5.09 4.65
N VAL A 93 14.11 -3.86 4.17
CA VAL A 93 15.26 -3.53 3.30
C VAL A 93 16.59 -3.81 4.00
N ILE A 94 16.76 -3.34 5.25
CA ILE A 94 18.00 -3.55 5.99
C ILE A 94 18.21 -5.03 6.29
N ASN A 95 17.19 -5.77 6.74
CA ASN A 95 17.34 -7.18 7.06
C ASN A 95 17.65 -8.03 5.82
N LEU A 96 16.99 -7.76 4.68
CA LEU A 96 17.20 -8.51 3.44
C LEU A 96 18.59 -8.28 2.83
N LEU A 97 19.07 -7.03 2.83
CA LEU A 97 20.32 -6.69 2.15
C LEU A 97 21.57 -7.16 2.91
N THR A 98 21.45 -7.45 4.20
CA THR A 98 22.63 -7.41 5.06
C THR A 98 23.03 -8.76 5.62
N GLY A 99 22.11 -9.71 5.85
CA GLY A 99 22.49 -11.05 6.32
C GLY A 99 23.41 -11.04 7.55
N ALA A 100 23.24 -10.05 8.43
CA ALA A 100 24.10 -9.71 9.59
C ALA A 100 25.51 -9.11 9.29
N ASP A 101 25.87 -8.82 8.04
CA ASP A 101 27.10 -8.08 7.69
C ASP A 101 26.96 -6.57 7.96
N LYS A 102 27.67 -6.11 8.98
CA LYS A 102 27.69 -4.70 9.41
C LYS A 102 28.09 -3.72 8.31
N LYS A 103 29.00 -4.06 7.39
CA LYS A 103 29.38 -3.15 6.30
C LYS A 103 28.23 -2.95 5.31
N ARG A 104 27.49 -4.03 5.01
CA ARG A 104 26.29 -3.95 4.18
C ARG A 104 25.17 -3.18 4.86
N VAL A 105 25.01 -3.34 6.18
CA VAL A 105 24.06 -2.53 6.98
C VAL A 105 24.37 -1.05 6.82
N ASP A 106 25.63 -0.67 7.04
CA ASP A 106 26.06 0.73 6.96
C ASP A 106 25.83 1.32 5.58
N GLN A 107 26.13 0.56 4.53
CA GLN A 107 25.88 0.96 3.15
C GLN A 107 24.37 1.10 2.87
N ALA A 108 23.54 0.15 3.27
CA ALA A 108 22.09 0.22 3.10
C ALA A 108 21.46 1.43 3.81
N ILE A 109 21.92 1.74 5.02
CA ILE A 109 21.51 2.93 5.78
C ILE A 109 21.86 4.19 4.99
N LYS A 110 23.07 4.28 4.44
CA LYS A 110 23.53 5.40 3.62
C LYS A 110 22.71 5.52 2.32
N ASP A 111 22.46 4.42 1.63
CA ASP A 111 21.68 4.39 0.39
C ASP A 111 20.22 4.81 0.60
N LEU A 112 19.67 4.46 1.77
CA LEU A 112 18.36 4.95 2.22
C LEU A 112 18.39 6.42 2.66
N GLY A 113 19.55 7.07 2.68
CA GLY A 113 19.75 8.47 3.05
C GLY A 113 19.70 8.74 4.55
N TYR A 114 19.93 7.72 5.39
CA TYR A 114 20.06 7.87 6.84
C TYR A 114 21.49 8.23 7.22
N GLN A 115 21.62 9.06 8.24
CA GLN A 115 22.90 9.44 8.85
C GLN A 115 23.03 8.81 10.23
N LYS A 116 24.22 8.31 10.55
CA LYS A 116 24.53 7.83 11.88
C LYS A 116 24.62 9.00 12.87
N MET A 117 24.02 8.83 14.04
CA MET A 117 23.98 9.77 15.14
C MET A 117 24.49 9.08 16.42
N GLU A 118 24.84 9.85 17.44
CA GLU A 118 25.22 9.35 18.78
C GLU A 118 26.22 8.19 18.73
N ASN A 119 27.41 8.45 18.16
CA ASN A 119 28.49 7.46 18.00
C ASN A 119 28.08 6.18 17.22
N GLY A 120 27.10 6.31 16.32
CA GLY A 120 26.63 5.21 15.46
C GLY A 120 25.61 4.28 16.10
N LYS A 121 25.10 4.59 17.29
CA LYS A 121 24.03 3.82 17.94
C LYS A 121 22.64 4.13 17.38
N ARG A 122 22.47 5.34 16.82
CA ARG A 122 21.22 5.78 16.20
C ARG A 122 21.44 6.12 14.74
N CYS A 123 20.39 5.96 13.95
CA CYS A 123 20.33 6.45 12.58
C CYS A 123 19.16 7.42 12.47
N GLY A 124 19.36 8.55 11.82
CA GLY A 124 18.38 9.61 11.64
C GLY A 124 18.29 10.07 10.20
N LYS A 125 17.10 10.50 9.77
CA LYS A 125 16.88 11.12 8.47
C LYS A 125 15.82 12.21 8.58
N GLN A 126 16.08 13.34 7.92
CA GLN A 126 15.06 14.37 7.72
C GLN A 126 13.96 13.85 6.80
N MET A 127 12.73 14.01 7.24
CA MET A 127 11.54 13.50 6.54
C MET A 127 10.40 14.49 6.67
N TRP A 128 9.32 14.20 5.95
CA TRP A 128 8.09 14.97 6.00
C TRP A 128 6.90 14.06 6.34
N ILE A 129 6.05 14.57 7.24
CA ILE A 129 4.73 14.00 7.53
C ILE A 129 3.72 14.78 6.70
N TYR A 130 3.10 14.12 5.74
CA TYR A 130 2.04 14.68 4.92
C TYR A 130 0.67 14.35 5.51
N ARG A 131 -0.18 15.37 5.64
CA ARG A 131 -1.60 15.24 6.01
C ARG A 131 -2.43 15.34 4.73
N ILE A 132 -3.27 14.34 4.51
CA ILE A 132 -3.97 14.13 3.25
C ILE A 132 -5.45 13.94 3.56
N ALA A 133 -6.32 14.61 2.82
CA ALA A 133 -7.75 14.33 2.81
C ALA A 133 -7.99 13.11 1.91
N PRO A 134 -8.38 11.95 2.45
CA PRO A 134 -8.60 10.78 1.62
C PRO A 134 -9.87 10.95 0.77
N THR A 135 -9.91 10.24 -0.35
CA THR A 135 -11.09 10.17 -1.21
C THR A 135 -11.95 8.96 -0.87
N ARG A 136 -13.16 8.89 -1.43
CA ARG A 136 -14.02 7.70 -1.30
C ARG A 136 -13.40 6.42 -1.88
N TYR A 137 -12.31 6.51 -2.64
CA TYR A 137 -11.65 5.38 -3.30
C TYR A 137 -10.54 4.75 -2.45
N TYR A 138 -10.28 5.24 -1.24
CA TYR A 138 -9.28 4.64 -0.35
C TYR A 138 -9.77 3.30 0.19
N LEU A 139 -8.87 2.31 0.22
CA LEU A 139 -9.12 0.97 0.74
C LEU A 139 -8.50 0.84 2.12
N ASN A 140 -9.25 0.30 3.08
CA ASN A 140 -8.69 -0.12 4.36
C ASN A 140 -8.15 -1.55 4.25
N SER A 141 -6.89 -1.76 4.65
CA SER A 141 -6.26 -3.09 4.53
C SER A 141 -6.91 -4.12 5.45
N ALA A 142 -7.29 -3.72 6.67
CA ALA A 142 -7.91 -4.60 7.65
C ALA A 142 -9.30 -5.07 7.21
N ASP A 143 -10.15 -4.16 6.70
CA ASP A 143 -11.49 -4.50 6.19
C ASP A 143 -11.44 -5.62 5.14
N ASN A 144 -10.39 -5.63 4.32
CA ASN A 144 -10.22 -6.53 3.20
C ASN A 144 -9.51 -7.83 3.57
N ILE A 145 -8.43 -7.77 4.35
CA ILE A 145 -7.60 -8.92 4.69
C ILE A 145 -8.16 -9.71 5.88
N LEU A 146 -8.85 -9.05 6.81
CA LEU A 146 -9.36 -9.69 8.03
C LEU A 146 -10.83 -10.11 7.93
N ALA A 147 -11.48 -9.90 6.79
CA ALA A 147 -12.82 -10.40 6.55
C ALA A 147 -12.83 -11.94 6.68
N ALA A 148 -13.83 -12.49 7.37
CA ALA A 148 -13.88 -13.91 7.71
C ALA A 148 -13.79 -14.82 6.47
N ASP A 149 -14.42 -14.40 5.38
CA ASP A 149 -14.45 -15.05 4.06
C ASP A 149 -13.19 -14.80 3.21
N ARG A 150 -12.23 -13.98 3.66
CA ARG A 150 -11.01 -13.64 2.91
C ARG A 150 -9.71 -13.88 3.67
N ALA A 151 -9.78 -14.10 4.99
CA ALA A 151 -8.62 -14.15 5.86
C ALA A 151 -7.65 -15.30 5.53
N HIS A 152 -8.13 -16.38 4.91
CA HIS A 152 -7.32 -17.53 4.51
C HIS A 152 -6.43 -17.26 3.29
N TYR A 153 -6.71 -16.24 2.48
CA TYR A 153 -5.83 -15.85 1.36
C TYR A 153 -4.57 -15.09 1.82
N ALA A 154 -4.49 -14.73 3.10
CA ALA A 154 -3.34 -14.04 3.67
C ALA A 154 -2.60 -14.94 4.67
N THR A 155 -1.30 -14.72 4.82
CA THR A 155 -0.53 -15.36 5.90
C THR A 155 -0.89 -14.73 7.25
N SER A 156 -0.58 -15.42 8.35
CA SER A 156 -0.75 -14.87 9.71
C SER A 156 0.00 -13.56 9.90
N GLU A 157 1.17 -13.42 9.28
CA GLU A 157 1.99 -12.22 9.32
C GLU A 157 1.31 -11.04 8.59
N VAL A 158 0.79 -11.26 7.37
CA VAL A 158 0.05 -10.24 6.62
C VAL A 158 -1.19 -9.79 7.39
N ARG A 159 -1.93 -10.72 8.01
CA ARG A 159 -3.07 -10.39 8.89
C ARG A 159 -2.64 -9.56 10.11
N TYR A 160 -1.51 -9.88 10.73
CA TYR A 160 -0.98 -9.09 11.84
C TYR A 160 -0.69 -7.65 11.41
N TYR A 161 -0.09 -7.45 10.23
CA TYR A 161 0.18 -6.11 9.72
C TYR A 161 -1.08 -5.34 9.37
N ALA A 162 -2.03 -5.95 8.65
CA ALA A 162 -3.32 -5.33 8.34
C ALA A 162 -4.01 -4.82 9.62
N ARG A 163 -3.97 -5.61 10.70
CA ARG A 163 -4.55 -5.23 12.01
C ARG A 163 -3.82 -4.06 12.68
N THR A 164 -2.50 -4.06 12.65
CA THR A 164 -1.69 -3.15 13.50
C THR A 164 -1.32 -1.84 12.82
N GLN A 165 -1.33 -1.81 11.49
CA GLN A 165 -0.86 -0.65 10.72
C GLN A 165 -1.95 0.38 10.42
N GLY A 166 -3.23 0.05 10.62
CA GLY A 166 -4.37 0.93 10.28
C GLY A 166 -4.20 1.58 8.91
N GLU A 167 -3.75 0.77 7.95
CA GLU A 167 -3.32 1.23 6.65
C GLU A 167 -4.53 1.52 5.77
N TRP A 168 -4.49 2.70 5.17
CA TRP A 168 -5.39 3.14 4.12
C TRP A 168 -4.59 3.34 2.83
N MET A 169 -5.04 2.74 1.74
CA MET A 169 -4.32 2.72 0.48
C MET A 169 -5.09 3.50 -0.57
N ALA A 170 -4.42 4.43 -1.24
CA ALA A 170 -4.96 5.05 -2.45
C ALA A 170 -4.57 4.21 -3.67
N PRO A 171 -5.52 3.77 -4.51
CA PRO A 171 -5.21 3.21 -5.81
C PRO A 171 -4.52 4.27 -6.66
N ARG A 172 -3.43 3.85 -7.31
CA ARG A 172 -2.63 4.57 -8.29
C ARG A 172 -1.96 5.86 -7.82
N ARG A 173 -2.73 6.86 -7.36
CA ARG A 173 -2.24 8.22 -7.10
C ARG A 173 -2.99 8.91 -5.96
N ILE A 174 -2.26 9.73 -5.22
CA ILE A 174 -2.81 10.78 -4.35
C ILE A 174 -2.57 12.12 -5.05
N PRO A 175 -3.61 12.81 -5.55
CA PRO A 175 -3.42 14.06 -6.27
C PRO A 175 -2.96 15.16 -5.31
N THR A 176 -2.22 16.14 -5.85
CA THR A 176 -1.82 17.35 -5.13
C THR A 176 -2.96 18.00 -4.35
N ALA A 177 -4.15 18.07 -4.95
CA ALA A 177 -5.32 18.70 -4.35
C ALA A 177 -5.82 18.01 -3.07
N ALA A 178 -5.46 16.75 -2.84
CA ALA A 178 -5.78 16.01 -1.62
C ALA A 178 -4.78 16.27 -0.49
N ILE A 179 -3.61 16.85 -0.78
CA ILE A 179 -2.52 17.02 0.19
C ILE A 179 -2.68 18.39 0.85
N GLU A 180 -2.94 18.42 2.16
CA GLU A 180 -3.22 19.67 2.88
C GLU A 180 -1.95 20.36 3.35
N SER A 181 -1.03 19.58 3.94
CA SER A 181 0.15 20.13 4.61
C SER A 181 1.23 19.10 4.77
N ALA A 182 2.44 19.59 5.04
CA ALA A 182 3.61 18.79 5.34
C ALA A 182 4.32 19.38 6.56
N GLU A 183 4.72 18.52 7.48
CA GLU A 183 5.49 18.88 8.68
C GLU A 183 6.84 18.20 8.63
N LYS A 184 7.92 18.98 8.75
CA LYS A 184 9.29 18.47 8.74
C LYS A 184 9.59 17.79 10.07
N ILE A 185 10.25 16.64 10.00
CA ILE A 185 10.62 15.85 11.17
C ILE A 185 12.02 15.27 11.01
N VAL A 186 12.58 14.78 12.12
CA VAL A 186 13.71 13.85 12.10
C VAL A 186 13.21 12.50 12.58
N LEU A 187 13.11 11.56 11.65
CA LEU A 187 12.84 10.17 12.02
C LEU A 187 14.15 9.52 12.43
N SER A 188 14.18 8.90 13.62
CA SER A 188 15.35 8.17 14.09
C SER A 188 14.99 6.77 14.61
N PHE A 189 15.93 5.84 14.51
CA PHE A 189 15.81 4.50 15.08
C PHE A 189 17.15 4.03 15.65
N GLN A 190 17.08 3.06 16.56
CA GLN A 190 18.26 2.44 17.14
C GLN A 190 18.65 1.19 16.36
N LEU A 191 19.96 0.93 16.27
CA LEU A 191 20.50 -0.33 15.78
C LEU A 191 20.77 -1.25 16.98
N ASN A 192 20.41 -2.52 16.87
CA ASN A 192 20.80 -3.54 17.83
C ASN A 192 22.30 -3.90 17.66
N SER A 193 22.83 -4.71 18.58
CA SER A 193 24.25 -5.13 18.57
C SER A 193 24.70 -5.86 17.30
N LYS A 194 23.76 -6.43 16.54
CA LYS A 194 23.98 -7.12 15.26
C LYS A 194 23.79 -6.19 14.05
N GLY A 195 23.54 -4.90 14.25
CA GLY A 195 23.27 -3.95 13.17
C GLY A 195 21.85 -4.04 12.59
N GLY A 196 20.97 -4.85 13.16
CA GLY A 196 19.55 -4.84 12.80
C GLY A 196 18.84 -3.62 13.39
N VAL A 197 17.74 -3.19 12.78
CA VAL A 197 16.92 -2.10 13.33
C VAL A 197 16.09 -2.64 14.50
N ASP A 198 16.20 -2.01 15.66
CA ASP A 198 15.46 -2.42 16.85
C ASP A 198 13.95 -2.14 16.72
N ALA A 199 13.14 -2.79 17.55
CA ALA A 199 11.69 -2.60 17.60
C ALA A 199 11.30 -1.15 17.96
N GLY A 200 12.16 -0.45 18.71
CA GLY A 200 12.02 0.95 19.05
C GLY A 200 12.49 1.89 17.95
N ALA A 201 11.56 2.65 17.38
CA ALA A 201 11.90 3.85 16.62
C ALA A 201 11.35 5.08 17.35
N HIS A 202 12.05 6.19 17.20
CA HIS A 202 11.70 7.46 17.82
C HIS A 202 11.49 8.49 16.72
N VAL A 203 10.25 8.96 16.57
CA VAL A 203 10.00 10.21 15.83
C VAL A 203 10.36 11.35 16.75
N ARG A 204 11.34 12.14 16.34
CA ARG A 204 11.50 13.48 16.90
C ARG A 204 10.86 14.44 15.91
N VAL A 205 9.72 14.98 16.29
CA VAL A 205 9.18 16.14 15.58
C VAL A 205 10.07 17.32 15.97
N GLU A 206 10.97 17.69 15.07
CA GLU A 206 11.65 18.96 15.19
C GLU A 206 10.66 19.98 14.64
N HIS A 207 9.94 20.69 15.52
CA HIS A 207 8.99 21.75 15.16
C HIS A 207 9.70 22.95 14.54
N GLN A 208 10.33 22.75 13.40
CA GLN A 208 11.10 23.76 12.70
C GLN A 208 10.35 24.26 11.47
N GLU A 209 9.48 23.43 10.86
CA GLU A 209 8.88 23.80 9.58
C GLU A 209 7.57 23.06 9.30
N THR A 210 6.47 23.82 9.21
CA THR A 210 5.20 23.34 8.65
C THR A 210 4.89 24.12 7.38
N ARG A 211 4.58 23.40 6.30
CA ARG A 211 4.17 23.99 5.02
C ARG A 211 2.73 23.65 4.71
N LYS A 212 1.96 24.65 4.28
CA LYS A 212 0.58 24.50 3.80
C LYS A 212 0.57 24.43 2.28
N ASN A 213 -0.25 23.56 1.71
CA ASN A 213 -0.40 23.45 0.27
C ASN A 213 -1.49 24.41 -0.22
N ALA A 214 -1.08 25.46 -0.94
CA ALA A 214 -2.03 26.42 -1.53
C ALA A 214 -2.98 25.79 -2.57
N ARG A 215 -2.64 24.61 -3.10
CA ARG A 215 -3.45 23.86 -4.07
C ARG A 215 -4.42 22.87 -3.42
N PHE A 216 -4.46 22.79 -2.08
CA PHE A 216 -5.36 21.90 -1.38
C PHE A 216 -6.83 22.24 -1.69
N LYS A 217 -7.53 21.28 -2.28
CA LYS A 217 -8.94 21.32 -2.66
C LYS A 217 -9.52 19.93 -2.42
N PRO A 218 -9.97 19.59 -1.21
CA PRO A 218 -10.37 18.22 -0.85
C PRO A 218 -11.58 17.71 -1.64
N THR A 219 -12.32 18.61 -2.29
CA THR A 219 -13.43 18.29 -3.20
C THR A 219 -12.97 17.90 -4.60
N ASN A 220 -11.70 18.14 -4.97
CA ASN A 220 -11.13 17.70 -6.24
C ASN A 220 -10.64 16.25 -6.11
N VAL A 221 -11.54 15.32 -6.38
CA VAL A 221 -11.33 13.90 -6.17
C VAL A 221 -10.67 13.28 -7.40
N HIS A 222 -9.51 12.64 -7.22
CA HIS A 222 -8.99 11.73 -8.23
C HIS A 222 -9.83 10.45 -8.22
N ASN A 223 -10.48 10.16 -9.35
CA ASN A 223 -11.13 8.89 -9.60
C ASN A 223 -10.11 7.93 -10.24
N PRO A 224 -9.76 6.81 -9.58
CA PRO A 224 -8.81 5.87 -10.14
C PRO A 224 -9.43 4.93 -11.19
N PHE A 225 -10.77 4.81 -11.26
CA PHE A 225 -11.42 3.89 -12.20
C PHE A 225 -11.15 4.25 -13.66
N GLY A 226 -10.76 3.25 -14.46
CA GLY A 226 -10.48 3.42 -15.89
C GLY A 226 -9.21 4.22 -16.19
N VAL A 227 -8.46 4.62 -15.16
CA VAL A 227 -7.17 5.30 -15.29
C VAL A 227 -6.08 4.30 -14.90
N ASP A 228 -5.11 4.09 -15.79
CA ASP A 228 -3.93 3.27 -15.53
C ASP A 228 -4.22 1.81 -15.11
N GLY A 229 -5.35 1.24 -15.54
CA GLY A 229 -5.69 -0.18 -15.36
C GLY A 229 -6.31 -0.55 -14.01
N TYR A 230 -6.81 0.43 -13.23
CA TYR A 230 -7.63 0.13 -12.06
C TYR A 230 -9.11 0.03 -12.43
N ASP A 231 -9.71 -1.12 -12.15
CA ASP A 231 -11.11 -1.43 -12.43
C ASP A 231 -11.95 -1.56 -11.14
N GLY A 232 -11.34 -1.40 -9.96
CA GLY A 232 -11.99 -1.58 -8.65
C GLY A 232 -11.79 -2.96 -8.03
N LEU A 233 -11.25 -3.92 -8.77
CA LEU A 233 -10.98 -5.26 -8.27
C LEU A 233 -9.60 -5.34 -7.63
N ILE A 234 -9.47 -6.23 -6.64
CA ILE A 234 -8.23 -6.45 -5.89
C ILE A 234 -7.90 -7.93 -5.85
N GLY A 235 -6.63 -8.25 -6.09
CA GLY A 235 -6.07 -9.59 -5.96
C GLY A 235 -5.69 -9.93 -4.52
N TYR A 236 -5.83 -11.20 -4.17
CA TYR A 236 -5.40 -11.78 -2.90
C TYR A 236 -4.38 -12.90 -3.15
N GLY A 237 -3.17 -12.52 -3.57
CA GLY A 237 -2.18 -13.46 -4.09
C GLY A 237 -2.53 -13.97 -5.50
N ALA A 238 -3.23 -13.16 -6.30
CA ALA A 238 -3.68 -13.53 -7.64
C ALA A 238 -2.53 -13.40 -8.67
N LEU A 239 -2.50 -14.29 -9.66
CA LEU A 239 -1.48 -14.33 -10.71
C LEU A 239 -2.15 -14.61 -12.07
N PRO A 240 -2.25 -13.61 -12.98
CA PRO A 240 -1.93 -12.19 -12.77
C PRO A 240 -2.91 -11.50 -11.82
N SER A 241 -2.49 -10.45 -11.12
CA SER A 241 -3.42 -9.60 -10.38
C SER A 241 -3.99 -8.48 -11.24
N PRO A 242 -5.11 -7.85 -10.81
CA PRO A 242 -5.64 -6.68 -11.49
C PRO A 242 -4.55 -5.63 -11.74
N GLY A 243 -4.52 -5.09 -12.96
CA GLY A 243 -3.53 -4.11 -13.43
C GLY A 243 -2.15 -4.68 -13.84
N GLU A 244 -1.90 -6.00 -13.74
CA GLU A 244 -0.70 -6.63 -14.28
C GLU A 244 -0.89 -7.13 -15.73
N PRO A 245 0.20 -7.27 -16.51
CA PRO A 245 0.13 -7.90 -17.83
C PRO A 245 -0.48 -9.30 -17.75
N GLY A 246 -1.44 -9.57 -18.65
CA GLY A 246 -2.17 -10.84 -18.70
C GLY A 246 -3.45 -10.86 -17.86
N TYR A 247 -3.69 -9.86 -17.00
CA TYR A 247 -4.98 -9.71 -16.35
C TYR A 247 -6.07 -9.39 -17.38
N GLN A 248 -7.18 -10.12 -17.31
CA GLN A 248 -8.36 -9.88 -18.13
C GLN A 248 -9.45 -9.29 -17.24
N GLU A 249 -9.79 -8.02 -17.49
CA GLU A 249 -10.93 -7.37 -16.86
C GLU A 249 -12.22 -8.17 -17.18
N PRO A 250 -13.17 -8.30 -16.23
CA PRO A 250 -14.45 -8.92 -16.53
C PRO A 250 -15.20 -8.13 -17.61
N PRO A 251 -16.05 -8.80 -18.41
CA PRO A 251 -16.85 -8.10 -19.40
C PRO A 251 -17.78 -7.08 -18.74
N SER A 252 -18.08 -5.98 -19.44
CA SER A 252 -18.87 -4.87 -18.90
C SER A 252 -20.30 -5.26 -18.47
N SER A 253 -20.81 -6.39 -18.97
CA SER A 253 -22.08 -6.99 -18.53
C SER A 253 -22.02 -7.52 -17.09
N GLU A 254 -20.85 -7.97 -16.65
CA GLU A 254 -20.61 -8.57 -15.34
C GLU A 254 -19.99 -7.58 -14.35
N TRP A 255 -19.27 -6.57 -14.85
CA TRP A 255 -18.58 -5.58 -14.04
C TRP A 255 -18.69 -4.17 -14.64
N SER A 256 -19.30 -3.26 -13.89
CA SER A 256 -19.49 -1.86 -14.32
C SER A 256 -18.48 -0.88 -13.70
N GLY A 257 -17.45 -1.39 -13.03
CA GLY A 257 -16.40 -0.57 -12.41
C GLY A 257 -16.93 0.30 -11.30
N GLU A 258 -16.78 1.63 -11.43
CA GLU A 258 -17.13 2.58 -10.38
C GLU A 258 -18.60 2.45 -9.94
N SER A 259 -19.50 2.24 -10.90
CA SER A 259 -20.92 2.11 -10.63
C SER A 259 -21.29 0.80 -9.92
N GLU A 260 -20.36 -0.11 -9.62
CA GLU A 260 -20.60 -1.23 -8.71
C GLU A 260 -20.61 -0.79 -7.24
N TYR A 261 -19.88 0.27 -6.91
CA TYR A 261 -19.66 0.73 -5.53
C TYR A 261 -20.52 1.91 -5.14
N TRP A 262 -20.87 2.76 -6.10
CA TRP A 262 -21.65 3.97 -5.84
C TRP A 262 -22.86 4.05 -6.78
N ASP A 263 -23.99 4.52 -6.25
CA ASP A 263 -25.15 4.87 -7.05
C ASP A 263 -25.00 6.25 -7.72
N ALA A 264 -26.01 6.67 -8.49
CA ALA A 264 -26.02 7.95 -9.19
C ALA A 264 -25.98 9.18 -8.25
N HIS A 265 -26.29 9.00 -6.96
CA HIS A 265 -26.22 10.03 -5.93
C HIS A 265 -24.92 9.97 -5.12
N GLY A 266 -24.03 9.02 -5.45
CA GLY A 266 -22.77 8.79 -4.76
C GLY A 266 -22.90 8.01 -3.45
N ALA A 267 -24.08 7.46 -3.14
CA ALA A 267 -24.28 6.58 -2.00
C ALA A 267 -23.63 5.22 -2.25
N GLU A 268 -23.04 4.65 -1.20
CA GLU A 268 -22.35 3.37 -1.26
C GLU A 268 -23.34 2.22 -1.42
N LYS A 269 -23.01 1.25 -2.28
CA LYS A 269 -23.75 0.00 -2.44
C LYS A 269 -22.80 -1.20 -2.48
N GLN A 270 -23.37 -2.39 -2.34
CA GLN A 270 -22.60 -3.63 -2.37
C GLN A 270 -22.29 -4.01 -3.82
N PRO A 271 -21.00 -4.15 -4.19
CA PRO A 271 -20.59 -4.54 -5.54
C PRO A 271 -20.89 -6.02 -5.81
N ARG A 272 -21.02 -6.36 -7.09
CA ARG A 272 -21.09 -7.77 -7.54
C ARG A 272 -19.72 -8.46 -7.42
N TYR A 273 -19.71 -9.77 -7.64
CA TYR A 273 -18.53 -10.60 -7.60
C TYR A 273 -18.33 -11.25 -8.99
N PRO A 274 -17.66 -10.57 -9.94
CA PRO A 274 -17.60 -11.04 -11.33
C PRO A 274 -16.87 -12.38 -11.47
N PHE A 275 -15.93 -12.69 -10.58
CA PHE A 275 -15.20 -13.97 -10.56
C PHE A 275 -15.67 -14.91 -9.44
N GLY A 276 -16.90 -14.71 -8.96
CA GLY A 276 -17.45 -15.49 -7.85
C GLY A 276 -17.06 -14.95 -6.47
N ARG A 277 -17.76 -15.46 -5.44
CA ARG A 277 -17.57 -15.04 -4.05
C ARG A 277 -16.33 -15.69 -3.44
N PRO A 278 -15.70 -15.05 -2.44
CA PRO A 278 -14.70 -15.72 -1.62
C PRO A 278 -15.29 -16.98 -0.99
N GLN A 279 -14.68 -18.14 -1.23
CA GLN A 279 -15.09 -19.41 -0.61
C GLN A 279 -14.69 -19.41 0.86
N SER A 280 -15.61 -19.77 1.75
CA SER A 280 -15.24 -20.02 3.15
C SER A 280 -14.49 -21.35 3.21
N PRO A 281 -13.36 -21.45 3.92
CA PRO A 281 -12.71 -22.74 4.15
C PRO A 281 -13.58 -23.73 4.95
N LEU A 282 -14.71 -23.27 5.50
CA LEU A 282 -15.71 -24.11 6.17
C LEU A 282 -16.78 -24.68 5.22
N ASP A 283 -16.87 -24.20 3.97
CA ASP A 283 -17.88 -24.67 3.01
C ASP A 283 -17.50 -26.02 2.36
N ASP A 284 -16.25 -26.48 2.56
CA ASP A 284 -15.70 -27.73 2.03
C ASP A 284 -15.69 -28.89 3.06
N ILE A 285 -16.29 -28.70 4.25
CA ILE A 285 -16.39 -29.70 5.34
C ILE A 285 -17.85 -30.13 5.50
#